data_AF-A0A7C7C726-F1
#
_entry.id   AF-A0A7C7C726-F1
#
_cell.length_a   1.000
_cell.length_b   1.000
_cell.length_c   1.000
_cell.angle_alpha   90.00
_cell.angle_beta   90.00
_cell.angle_gamma   90.00
#
_symmetry.space_group_name_H-M   'P 1'
#
loop_
_entity.id
_entity.type
_entity.pdbx_description
1 polymer ?
#
loop_
_entity_poly.entity_id
_entity_poly.type
_entity_poly.pdbx_seq_one_letter_code
_entity_poly.pdbx_strand_id
1 'polypeptide(L)'
;MARLKKIRVLSLAKLQGVLLAYVGLVCGILYSFGGFIYDVVTTGSVNLGTALAFFAIIGMPIIFATFGFIAGFILAFLYNFFSRWFGGLEIDLEQ
;
A
#
# COMPACT_ATOMS: atom_id res chain seq x y z
N MET A 1 -16.91 23.07 -12.57
CA MET A 1 -15.83 22.89 -11.58
C MET A 1 -16.42 22.84 -10.18
N ALA A 2 -16.31 21.71 -9.49
CA ALA A 2 -16.79 21.55 -8.11
C ALA A 2 -15.59 21.58 -7.14
N ARG A 3 -15.74 22.17 -5.95
CA ARG A 3 -14.66 22.22 -4.94
C ARG A 3 -14.85 21.16 -3.86
N LEU A 4 -13.87 20.28 -3.67
CA LEU A 4 -13.87 19.29 -2.61
C LEU A 4 -13.37 19.89 -1.29
N LYS A 5 -14.31 20.35 -0.47
CA LYS A 5 -13.97 20.98 0.82
C LYS A 5 -13.60 19.98 1.93
N LYS A 6 -14.00 18.71 1.79
CA LYS A 6 -13.67 17.62 2.73
C LYS A 6 -13.56 16.29 2.00
N ILE A 7 -12.53 15.52 2.35
CA ILE A 7 -12.39 14.12 1.97
C ILE A 7 -12.86 13.24 3.14
N ARG A 8 -13.63 12.20 2.83
CA ARG A 8 -13.94 11.15 3.82
C ARG A 8 -12.65 10.40 4.14
N VAL A 9 -12.11 10.62 5.34
CA VAL A 9 -10.83 10.06 5.81
C VAL A 9 -10.79 8.53 5.64
N LEU A 10 -11.86 7.85 6.04
CA LEU A 10 -11.99 6.39 5.86
C LEU A 10 -11.97 5.94 4.40
N SER A 11 -12.49 6.75 3.48
CA SER A 11 -12.54 6.39 2.05
C SER A 11 -11.13 6.44 1.44
N LEU A 12 -10.37 7.50 1.75
CA LEU A 12 -9.01 7.67 1.25
C LEU A 12 -8.04 6.68 1.90
N ALA A 13 -8.17 6.45 3.21
CA ALA A 13 -7.40 5.43 3.92
C ALA A 13 -7.61 4.03 3.34
N LYS A 14 -8.86 3.63 3.05
CA LYS A 14 -9.15 2.34 2.40
C LYS A 14 -8.54 2.25 1.00
N LEU A 15 -8.71 3.30 0.19
CA LEU A 15 -8.16 3.33 -1.17
C LEU A 15 -6.63 3.19 -1.14
N GLN A 16 -5.95 3.97 -0.30
CA GLN A 16 -4.49 3.91 -0.18
C GLN A 16 -4.00 2.59 0.40
N GLY A 17 -4.72 2.02 1.36
CA GLY A 17 -4.44 0.68 1.89
C GLY A 17 -4.54 -0.40 0.82
N VAL A 18 -5.61 -0.40 0.00
CA VAL A 18 -5.77 -1.37 -1.09
C VAL A 18 -4.69 -1.19 -2.16
N LEU A 19 -4.39 0.04 -2.56
CA LEU A 19 -3.32 0.30 -3.53
C LEU A 19 -1.96 -0.22 -3.04
N LEU A 20 -1.61 0.06 -1.78
CA LEU A 20 -0.35 -0.43 -1.21
C LEU A 20 -0.38 -1.94 -0.94
N ALA A 21 -1.54 -2.56 -0.71
CA ALA A 21 -1.67 -4.02 -0.63
C ALA A 21 -1.20 -4.68 -1.94
N TYR A 22 -1.60 -4.14 -3.10
CA TYR A 22 -1.15 -4.64 -4.40
C TYR A 22 0.36 -4.44 -4.60
N VAL A 23 0.91 -3.30 -4.17
CA VAL A 23 2.36 -3.08 -4.18
C VAL A 23 3.06 -4.11 -3.28
N GLY A 24 2.55 -4.35 -2.08
CA GLY A 24 3.05 -5.36 -1.15
C GLY A 24 2.96 -6.78 -1.71
N LEU A 25 1.93 -7.10 -2.50
CA LEU A 25 1.82 -8.37 -3.21
C LEU A 25 2.93 -8.54 -4.24
N VAL A 26 3.17 -7.52 -5.07
CA VAL A 26 4.25 -7.53 -6.06
C VAL A 26 5.61 -7.70 -5.34
N CYS A 27 5.86 -6.95 -4.28
CA CYS A 27 7.07 -7.09 -3.46
C CYS A 27 7.17 -8.48 -2.81
N GLY A 28 6.06 -9.04 -2.32
CA GLY A 28 6.01 -10.38 -1.74
C GLY A 28 6.38 -11.45 -2.76
N ILE A 29 5.82 -11.40 -3.97
CA ILE A 29 6.16 -12.29 -5.08
C ILE A 29 7.66 -12.17 -5.41
N LEU A 30 8.16 -10.95 -5.62
CA LEU A 30 9.58 -10.74 -5.92
C LEU A 30 10.50 -11.28 -4.82
N TYR A 31 10.13 -11.11 -3.56
CA TYR A 31 10.90 -11.60 -2.42
C TYR A 31 10.88 -13.13 -2.32
N SER A 32 9.72 -13.77 -2.48
CA SER A 32 9.60 -15.23 -2.41
C SER A 32 10.35 -15.93 -3.54
N PHE A 33 10.15 -15.48 -4.78
CA PHE A 33 10.82 -16.08 -5.94
C PHE A 33 12.30 -15.68 -6.01
N GLY A 34 12.66 -14.46 -5.61
CA GLY A 34 14.04 -14.03 -5.48
C GLY A 34 14.80 -14.86 -4.44
N GLY A 35 14.18 -15.11 -3.28
CA GLY A 35 14.71 -16.00 -2.25
C GLY A 35 14.90 -17.43 -2.76
N PHE A 36 13.89 -17.99 -3.44
CA PHE A 36 13.97 -19.32 -4.05
C PHE A 36 15.13 -19.45 -5.05
N ILE A 37 15.27 -18.50 -5.98
CA ILE A 37 16.36 -18.51 -6.96
C ILE A 37 17.71 -18.40 -6.26
N TYR A 38 17.84 -17.49 -5.29
CA TYR A 38 19.07 -17.30 -4.53
C TYR A 38 19.50 -18.59 -3.83
N ASP A 39 18.57 -19.28 -3.17
CA ASP A 39 18.84 -20.51 -2.42
C ASP A 39 19.25 -21.69 -3.31
N VAL A 40 18.57 -21.84 -4.46
CA VAL A 40 18.91 -22.86 -5.46
C VAL A 40 20.29 -22.61 -6.06
N VAL A 41 20.63 -21.34 -6.35
CA VAL A 41 21.94 -20.99 -6.93
C VAL A 41 23.08 -21.13 -5.93
N THR A 42 22.87 -20.77 -4.67
CA THR A 42 23.95 -20.74 -3.66
C THR A 42 24.15 -22.07 -2.95
N THR A 43 23.07 -22.74 -2.59
CA THR A 43 23.11 -23.99 -1.79
C THR A 43 22.72 -25.23 -2.58
N GLY A 44 22.19 -25.10 -3.81
CA GLY A 44 21.75 -26.24 -4.61
C GLY A 44 20.52 -26.96 -4.06
N SER A 45 19.89 -26.44 -3.01
CA SER A 45 18.74 -27.02 -2.32
C SER A 45 17.83 -25.93 -1.76
N VAL A 46 16.58 -26.27 -1.48
CA VAL A 46 15.62 -25.38 -0.82
C VAL A 46 15.76 -25.54 0.70
N ASN A 47 16.06 -24.45 1.41
CA ASN A 47 16.15 -24.44 2.86
C ASN A 47 14.85 -23.91 3.53
N LEU A 48 14.83 -23.97 4.86
CA LEU A 48 13.75 -23.42 5.69
C LEU A 48 13.52 -21.91 5.50
N GLY A 49 14.57 -21.15 5.16
CA GLY A 49 14.49 -19.73 4.86
C GLY A 49 13.68 -19.43 3.61
N THR A 50 13.81 -20.26 2.57
CA THR A 50 12.97 -20.16 1.37
C THR A 50 11.51 -20.49 1.67
N ALA A 51 11.25 -21.51 2.49
CA ALA A 51 9.88 -21.79 2.95
C ALA A 51 9.30 -20.59 3.72
N LEU A 52 10.11 -19.91 4.55
CA LEU A 52 9.71 -18.69 5.23
C LEU A 52 9.46 -17.53 4.25
N ALA A 53 10.25 -17.42 3.18
CA ALA A 53 10.12 -16.38 2.17
C ALA A 53 8.79 -16.46 1.41
N PHE A 54 8.18 -17.64 1.25
CA PHE A 54 6.84 -17.77 0.66
C PHE A 54 5.72 -17.19 1.54
N PHE A 55 5.91 -17.11 2.86
CA PHE A 55 4.96 -16.37 3.71
C PHE A 55 4.95 -14.88 3.40
N ALA A 56 6.00 -14.33 2.75
CA ALA A 56 6.03 -12.94 2.33
C ALA A 56 4.93 -12.61 1.29
N ILE A 57 4.44 -13.58 0.52
CA ILE A 57 3.31 -13.39 -0.42
C ILE A 57 2.05 -12.93 0.32
N ILE A 58 1.87 -13.34 1.57
CA ILE A 58 0.73 -12.94 2.41
C ILE A 58 1.14 -11.82 3.37
N GLY A 59 2.31 -11.93 3.98
CA GLY A 59 2.82 -10.97 4.97
C GLY A 59 3.03 -9.58 4.40
N MET A 60 3.68 -9.46 3.23
CA MET A 60 3.99 -8.16 2.62
C MET A 60 2.74 -7.36 2.22
N PRO A 61 1.72 -7.95 1.56
CA PRO A 61 0.46 -7.24 1.31
C PRO A 61 -0.18 -6.72 2.59
N ILE A 62 -0.23 -7.53 3.66
CA ILE A 62 -0.87 -7.12 4.92
C ILE A 62 -0.11 -5.95 5.56
N ILE A 63 1.22 -6.04 5.60
CA ILE A 63 2.08 -4.98 6.13
C ILE A 63 1.86 -3.70 5.32
N PHE A 64 2.02 -3.75 4.00
CA PHE A 64 1.88 -2.58 3.13
C PHE A 64 0.45 -2.01 3.16
N ALA A 65 -0.57 -2.86 3.20
CA ALA A 65 -1.96 -2.42 3.33
C ALA A 65 -2.19 -1.64 4.63
N THR A 66 -1.62 -2.13 5.73
CA THR A 66 -1.75 -1.48 7.05
C THR A 66 -1.03 -0.13 7.06
N PHE A 67 0.21 -0.09 6.59
CA PHE A 67 0.96 1.16 6.47
C PHE A 67 0.29 2.14 5.50
N GLY A 68 -0.24 1.65 4.38
CA GLY A 68 -0.96 2.46 3.42
C GLY A 68 -2.27 3.02 3.95
N PHE A 69 -2.99 2.23 4.73
CA PHE A 69 -4.19 2.70 5.42
C PHE A 69 -3.87 3.81 6.42
N ILE A 70 -2.84 3.63 7.24
CA ILE A 70 -2.40 4.64 8.20
C ILE A 70 -1.93 5.91 7.49
N ALA A 71 -1.11 5.78 6.44
CA ALA A 71 -0.65 6.90 5.64
C ALA A 71 -1.81 7.67 5.00
N GLY A 72 -2.81 6.97 4.46
CA GLY A 72 -3.99 7.60 3.87
C GLY A 72 -4.92 8.23 4.89
N PHE A 73 -4.99 7.67 6.09
CA PHE A 73 -5.69 8.28 7.20
C PHE A 73 -5.05 9.62 7.59
N ILE A 74 -3.73 9.63 7.77
CA ILE A 74 -2.97 10.84 8.09
C ILE A 74 -3.11 11.88 6.97
N LEU A 75 -2.96 11.46 5.71
CA LEU A 75 -3.05 12.34 4.55
C LEU A 75 -4.42 13.00 4.45
N ALA A 76 -5.50 12.24 4.59
CA ALA A 76 -6.85 12.80 4.53
C ALA A 76 -7.18 13.68 5.75
N PHE A 77 -6.62 13.37 6.93
CA PHE A 77 -6.74 14.23 8.10
C PHE A 77 -6.04 15.58 7.86
N LEU A 78 -4.79 15.56 7.38
CA LEU A 78 -4.05 16.77 7.01
C LEU A 78 -4.80 17.57 5.93
N TYR A 79 -5.28 16.91 4.88
CA TYR A 79 -6.04 17.57 3.82
C TYR A 79 -7.29 18.28 4.38
N ASN A 80 -8.05 17.62 5.25
CA ASN A 80 -9.24 18.23 5.86
C ASN A 80 -8.89 19.41 6.78
N PHE A 81 -7.71 19.39 7.40
CA PHE A 81 -7.22 20.48 8.23
C PHE A 81 -6.78 21.68 7.38
N PHE A 82 -5.93 21.46 6.37
CA PHE A 82 -5.38 22.51 5.52
C PHE A 82 -6.37 23.05 4.47
N SER A 83 -7.34 22.25 4.02
CA SER A 83 -8.39 22.71 3.09
C SER A 83 -9.23 23.86 3.64
N ARG A 84 -9.25 24.06 4.96
CA ARG A 84 -9.86 25.24 5.59
C ARG A 84 -9.15 26.55 5.24
N TRP A 85 -7.84 26.52 5.00
CA TRP A 85 -7.04 27.69 4.63
C TRP A 85 -6.97 27.90 3.12
N PHE A 86 -6.82 26.81 2.35
CA PHE A 86 -6.60 26.90 0.90
C PHE A 86 -7.87 26.81 0.05
N GLY A 87 -9.06 26.69 0.66
CA GLY A 87 -10.33 26.71 -0.06
C GLY A 87 -10.76 25.37 -0.69
N GLY A 88 -9.99 24.30 -0.48
CA GLY A 88 -10.25 22.95 -1.00
C GLY A 88 -9.68 22.72 -2.40
N LEU A 89 -9.75 21.47 -2.87
CA LEU A 89 -9.21 21.04 -4.15
C LEU A 89 -10.29 21.15 -5.23
N GLU A 90 -9.97 21.79 -6.34
CA GLU A 90 -10.85 21.87 -7.51
C GLU A 90 -10.86 20.52 -8.21
N ILE A 91 -12.05 19.95 -8.36
CA ILE A 91 -12.27 18.72 -9.10
C ILE A 91 -13.09 19.06 -10.33
N ASP A 92 -12.67 18.50 -11.45
CA ASP A 92 -13.52 18.40 -12.61
C ASP A 92 -14.38 17.15 -12.45
N LEU A 93 -15.69 17.35 -12.41
CA LEU A 93 -16.67 16.27 -12.37
C LEU A 93 -17.26 16.21 -13.76
N GLU A 94 -16.96 15.15 -14.51
CA GLU A 94 -17.79 14.79 -15.66
C GLU A 94 -19.18 14.44 -15.11
N GLN A 95 -20.19 15.18 -15.57
CA GLN A 95 -21.59 14.93 -15.21
C GLN A 95 -22.12 13.69 -15.90
#